data_AF-K2EUQ4-F1
#
_entry.id   AF-K2EUQ4-F1
#
_cell.length_a   1.000
_cell.length_b   1.000
_cell.length_c   1.000
_cell.angle_alpha   90.00
_cell.angle_beta   90.00
_cell.angle_gamma   90.00
#
_symmetry.space_group_name_H-M   'P 1'
#
loop_
_entity.id
_entity.type
_entity.pdbx_description
1 polymer ?
#
loop_
_entity_poly.entity_id
_entity_poly.type
_entity_poly.pdbx_seq_one_letter_code
_entity_poly.pdbx_strand_id
1 'polypeptide(L)'
;NLPPPIDAEAWGSFKNGIFQGYQTMDLLAAFFFSVFVIRHLREKQEGQKTALLPVFFKASLIGAGLLSVIYYVLVLLGAMYATELAQILPEDMLAYVAQRSIGPLAAPIVCCAVVFACLTTSIVLASLFADFLKKEIAKEKISNWAALTITLIITLFISTLEFSGIARILGPILEVIYPALIVLTVLSILHKLWGWTSLRTPIFIAFILKLASPWLARL
;
A
#
# COMPACT_ATOMS: atom_id res chain seq x y z
N ASN A 1 -11.56 32.10 -28.29
CA ASN A 1 -10.80 31.00 -27.67
C ASN A 1 -11.47 30.62 -26.37
N LEU A 2 -12.55 29.84 -26.43
CA LEU A 2 -13.14 29.27 -25.23
C LEU A 2 -12.20 28.18 -24.69
N PRO A 3 -12.01 28.06 -23.37
CA PRO A 3 -11.33 26.91 -22.80
C PRO A 3 -12.06 25.62 -23.18
N PRO A 4 -11.34 24.50 -23.42
CA PRO A 4 -11.96 23.23 -23.75
C PRO A 4 -12.92 22.76 -22.64
N PRO A 5 -13.91 21.91 -22.98
CA PRO A 5 -14.90 21.41 -22.02
C PRO A 5 -14.21 20.67 -20.86
N ILE A 6 -14.43 21.17 -19.64
CA ILE A 6 -13.83 20.74 -18.36
C ILE A 6 -14.16 19.26 -18.04
N ASP A 7 -15.16 18.71 -18.70
CA ASP A 7 -15.83 17.44 -18.44
C ASP A 7 -15.09 16.20 -19.00
N ALA A 8 -14.37 16.32 -20.11
CA ALA A 8 -13.54 15.22 -20.62
C ALA A 8 -12.19 15.08 -19.87
N GLU A 9 -11.63 16.20 -19.39
CA GLU A 9 -10.38 16.24 -18.62
C GLU A 9 -10.58 15.83 -17.16
N ALA A 10 -11.74 16.14 -16.56
CA ALA A 10 -12.04 15.80 -15.17
C ALA A 10 -12.16 14.29 -14.94
N TRP A 11 -12.86 13.57 -15.83
CA TRP A 11 -12.96 12.11 -15.73
C TRP A 11 -11.62 11.42 -16.00
N GLY A 12 -10.85 11.91 -16.98
CA GLY A 12 -9.49 11.43 -17.26
C GLY A 12 -8.55 11.62 -16.07
N SER A 13 -8.57 12.80 -15.47
CA SER A 13 -7.78 13.14 -14.28
C SER A 13 -8.21 12.33 -13.05
N PHE A 14 -9.52 12.13 -12.86
CA PHE A 14 -10.05 11.29 -11.78
C PHE A 14 -9.61 9.83 -11.93
N LYS A 15 -9.73 9.27 -13.13
CA LYS A 15 -9.26 7.91 -13.44
C LYS A 15 -7.76 7.81 -13.18
N ASN A 16 -6.97 8.76 -13.67
CA ASN A 16 -5.52 8.77 -13.45
C ASN A 16 -5.17 8.84 -11.97
N GLY A 17 -5.89 9.66 -11.18
CA GLY A 17 -5.73 9.75 -9.73
C GLY A 17 -5.94 8.40 -9.02
N ILE A 18 -6.94 7.61 -9.44
CA ILE A 18 -7.15 6.26 -8.90
C ILE A 18 -5.98 5.32 -9.26
N PHE A 19 -5.49 5.35 -10.50
CA PHE A 19 -4.36 4.51 -10.92
C PHE A 19 -3.06 4.89 -10.21
N GLN A 20 -2.80 6.20 -10.03
CA GLN A 20 -1.69 6.68 -9.22
C GLN A 20 -1.83 6.25 -7.75
N GLY A 21 -3.06 6.21 -7.24
CA GLY A 21 -3.38 5.66 -5.93
C GLY A 21 -2.92 4.20 -5.77
N TYR A 22 -2.95 3.37 -6.81
CA TYR A 22 -2.45 1.99 -6.70
C TYR A 22 -0.94 1.92 -6.48
N GLN A 23 -0.20 2.87 -7.06
CA GLN A 23 1.25 2.95 -6.91
C GLN A 23 1.69 3.36 -5.49
N THR A 24 0.79 3.89 -4.66
CA THR A 24 1.09 4.25 -3.26
C THR A 24 1.33 3.04 -2.36
N MET A 25 0.92 1.83 -2.77
CA MET A 25 1.12 0.57 -2.02
C MET A 25 0.40 0.47 -0.66
N ASP A 26 -0.34 1.50 -0.24
CA ASP A 26 -0.98 1.55 1.08
C ASP A 26 -2.01 0.45 1.32
N LEU A 27 -2.81 0.10 0.29
CA LEU A 27 -3.83 -0.95 0.42
C LEU A 27 -3.18 -2.32 0.64
N LEU A 28 -2.09 -2.59 -0.09
CA LEU A 28 -1.30 -3.81 0.06
C LEU A 28 -0.61 -3.84 1.43
N ALA A 29 -0.02 -2.71 1.85
CA ALA A 29 0.60 -2.56 3.15
C ALA A 29 -0.40 -2.79 4.29
N ALA A 30 -1.60 -2.22 4.22
CA ALA A 30 -2.65 -2.42 5.21
C ALA A 30 -3.04 -3.89 5.39
N PHE A 31 -3.06 -4.68 4.32
CA PHE A 31 -3.32 -6.12 4.38
C PHE A 31 -2.22 -6.85 5.18
N PHE A 32 -0.95 -6.60 4.87
CA PHE A 32 0.19 -7.20 5.58
C PHE A 32 0.28 -6.75 7.04
N PHE A 33 0.11 -5.44 7.29
CA PHE A 33 0.10 -4.88 8.63
C PHE A 33 -1.04 -5.44 9.48
N SER A 34 -2.22 -5.69 8.90
CA SER A 34 -3.35 -6.28 9.64
C SER A 34 -3.00 -7.67 10.19
N VAL A 35 -2.34 -8.52 9.40
CA VAL A 35 -1.90 -9.85 9.84
C VAL A 35 -0.84 -9.75 10.94
N PHE A 36 0.13 -8.84 10.77
CA PHE A 36 1.16 -8.60 11.78
C PHE A 36 0.56 -8.16 13.13
N VAL A 37 -0.28 -7.14 13.11
CA VAL A 37 -0.89 -6.56 14.32
C VAL A 37 -1.81 -7.57 15.01
N ILE A 38 -2.60 -8.34 14.25
CA ILE A 38 -3.48 -9.37 14.84
C ILE A 38 -2.67 -10.48 15.52
N ARG A 39 -1.58 -10.93 14.91
CA ARG A 39 -0.68 -11.94 15.51
C ARG A 39 -0.08 -11.41 16.81
N HIS A 40 0.46 -10.21 16.78
CA HIS A 40 1.11 -9.60 17.93
C HIS A 40 0.11 -9.29 19.08
N LEU A 41 -1.11 -8.86 18.74
CA LEU A 41 -2.17 -8.67 19.73
C LEU A 41 -2.61 -9.98 20.37
N ARG A 42 -2.66 -11.08 19.61
CA ARG A 42 -3.02 -12.41 20.13
C ARG A 42 -1.97 -12.94 21.11
N GLU A 43 -0.69 -12.83 20.75
CA GLU A 43 0.44 -13.24 21.61
C GLU A 43 0.44 -12.47 22.95
N LYS A 44 0.09 -11.18 22.92
CA LYS A 44 0.09 -10.33 24.13
C LYS A 44 -1.13 -10.54 25.05
N GLN A 45 -2.22 -11.15 24.56
CA GLN A 45 -3.50 -11.30 25.27
C GLN A 45 -3.83 -12.75 25.65
N GLU A 46 -2.86 -13.67 25.71
CA GLU A 46 -3.04 -15.07 26.16
C GLU A 46 -3.60 -15.27 27.60
N GLY A 47 -4.24 -14.25 28.20
CA GLY A 47 -4.92 -14.33 29.50
C GLY A 47 -6.18 -13.46 29.68
N GLN A 48 -6.68 -12.71 28.68
CA GLN A 48 -7.88 -11.85 28.85
C GLN A 48 -8.95 -12.11 27.77
N LYS A 49 -10.19 -12.39 28.21
CA LYS A 49 -11.38 -12.64 27.38
C LYS A 49 -12.03 -11.36 26.81
N THR A 50 -11.31 -10.24 26.73
CA THR A 50 -11.85 -8.99 26.18
C THR A 50 -11.92 -9.05 24.66
N ALA A 51 -13.00 -8.50 24.09
CA ALA A 51 -13.17 -8.45 22.64
C ALA A 51 -12.04 -7.59 22.01
N LEU A 52 -11.09 -8.25 21.34
CA LEU A 52 -9.96 -7.61 20.63
C LEU A 52 -10.42 -6.75 19.45
N LEU A 53 -11.52 -7.14 18.82
CA LEU A 53 -12.05 -6.52 17.60
C LEU A 53 -12.45 -5.03 17.74
N PRO A 54 -13.24 -4.60 18.74
CA PRO A 54 -13.63 -3.19 18.88
C PRO A 54 -12.44 -2.26 19.16
N VAL A 55 -11.45 -2.71 19.94
CA VAL A 55 -10.24 -1.90 20.24
C VAL A 55 -9.40 -1.73 18.98
N PHE A 56 -9.17 -2.83 18.25
CA PHE A 56 -8.46 -2.80 16.96
C PHE A 56 -9.16 -1.89 15.94
N PHE A 57 -10.50 -1.98 15.84
CA PHE A 57 -11.27 -1.16 14.91
C PHE A 57 -11.18 0.33 15.23
N LYS A 58 -11.27 0.72 16.51
CA LYS A 58 -11.10 2.12 16.93
C LYS A 58 -9.69 2.63 16.60
N ALA A 59 -8.66 1.84 16.88
CA ALA A 59 -7.28 2.22 16.56
C ALA A 59 -7.07 2.37 15.05
N SER A 60 -7.59 1.44 14.25
CA SER A 60 -7.50 1.48 12.79
C SER A 60 -8.24 2.70 12.20
N LEU A 61 -9.39 3.08 12.76
CA LEU A 61 -10.13 4.25 12.29
C LEU A 61 -9.37 5.56 12.54
N ILE A 62 -8.72 5.69 13.70
CA ILE A 62 -7.88 6.85 14.02
C ILE A 62 -6.68 6.91 13.05
N GLY A 63 -6.02 5.77 12.82
CA GLY A 63 -4.89 5.68 11.89
C GLY A 63 -5.29 6.03 10.45
N ALA A 64 -6.40 5.49 9.95
CA ALA A 64 -6.93 5.79 8.62
C ALA A 64 -7.31 7.27 8.47
N GLY A 65 -7.91 7.87 9.50
CA GLY A 65 -8.25 9.30 9.52
C GLY A 65 -7.00 10.18 9.42
N LEU A 66 -5.98 9.89 10.23
CA LEU A 66 -4.74 10.66 10.23
C LEU A 66 -4.00 10.54 8.89
N LEU A 67 -3.94 9.33 8.31
CA LEU A 67 -3.35 9.10 7.00
C LEU A 67 -4.11 9.84 5.89
N SER A 68 -5.45 9.83 5.93
CA SER A 68 -6.28 10.56 4.97
C SER A 68 -6.04 12.07 5.00
N VAL A 69 -5.84 12.65 6.18
CA VAL A 69 -5.49 14.08 6.32
C VAL A 69 -4.13 14.36 5.68
N ILE A 70 -3.13 13.49 5.89
CA ILE A 70 -1.80 13.64 5.29
C ILE A 70 -1.90 13.58 3.77
N TYR A 71 -2.60 12.61 3.19
CA TYR A 71 -2.80 12.52 1.74
C TYR A 71 -3.52 13.73 1.18
N TYR A 72 -4.54 14.23 1.87
CA TYR A 72 -5.25 15.43 1.45
C TYR A 72 -4.32 16.65 1.36
N VAL A 73 -3.47 16.84 2.38
CA VAL A 73 -2.48 17.92 2.39
C VAL A 73 -1.44 17.73 1.27
N LEU A 74 -0.94 16.51 1.06
CA LEU A 74 0.03 16.23 -0.02
C LEU A 74 -0.56 16.49 -1.40
N VAL A 75 -1.82 16.12 -1.64
CA VAL A 75 -2.53 16.38 -2.90
C VAL A 75 -2.74 17.88 -3.10
N LEU A 76 -3.10 18.63 -2.05
CA LEU A 76 -3.22 20.08 -2.13
C LEU A 76 -1.89 20.75 -2.48
N LEU A 77 -0.78 20.33 -1.83
CA LEU A 77 0.55 20.85 -2.16
C LEU A 77 0.94 20.48 -3.60
N GLY A 78 0.68 19.24 -4.03
CA GLY A 78 0.91 18.82 -5.41
C GLY A 78 0.13 19.66 -6.42
N ALA A 79 -1.12 20.03 -6.11
CA ALA A 79 -1.93 20.89 -6.95
C ALA A 79 -1.41 22.34 -6.99
N MET A 80 -0.96 22.89 -5.86
CA MET A 80 -0.42 24.26 -5.78
C MET A 80 0.89 24.43 -6.56
N TYR A 81 1.74 23.41 -6.56
CA TYR A 81 3.05 23.46 -7.22
C TYR A 81 3.07 22.70 -8.57
N ALA A 82 1.91 22.30 -9.10
CA ALA A 82 1.79 21.41 -10.26
C ALA A 82 2.61 21.85 -11.50
N THR A 83 2.67 23.15 -11.77
CA THR A 83 3.44 23.72 -12.90
C THR A 83 4.94 23.58 -12.72
N GLU A 84 5.44 23.62 -11.48
CA GLU A 84 6.87 23.48 -11.17
C GLU A 84 7.28 22.02 -11.06
N LEU A 85 6.38 21.15 -10.61
CA LEU A 85 6.63 19.70 -10.51
C LEU A 85 6.65 19.00 -11.86
N ALA A 86 6.12 19.61 -12.93
CA ALA A 86 6.00 18.98 -14.24
C ALA A 86 7.34 18.59 -14.89
N GLN A 87 8.48 19.09 -14.40
CA GLN A 87 9.83 18.78 -14.90
C GLN A 87 10.67 17.98 -13.90
N ILE A 88 10.11 17.63 -12.74
CA ILE A 88 10.84 16.99 -11.64
C ILE A 88 10.56 15.49 -11.64
N LEU A 89 11.59 14.69 -11.33
CA LEU A 89 11.44 13.24 -11.17
C LEU A 89 10.54 12.93 -9.97
N PRO A 90 9.69 11.89 -10.03
CA PRO A 90 8.76 11.54 -8.94
C PRO A 90 9.42 11.41 -7.56
N GLU A 91 10.62 10.84 -7.51
CA GLU A 91 11.43 10.66 -6.30
C GLU A 91 11.88 11.97 -5.65
N ASP A 92 12.07 13.03 -6.42
CA ASP A 92 12.56 14.34 -5.95
C ASP A 92 11.42 15.32 -5.64
N MET A 93 10.20 15.05 -6.10
CA MET A 93 9.05 15.94 -5.95
C MET A 93 8.79 16.35 -4.50
N LEU A 94 8.88 15.40 -3.57
CA LEU A 94 8.58 15.65 -2.15
C LEU A 94 9.64 16.53 -1.49
N ALA A 95 10.92 16.35 -1.85
CA ALA A 95 12.01 17.19 -1.37
C ALA A 95 11.92 18.61 -1.95
N TYR A 96 11.55 18.74 -3.24
CA TYR A 96 11.34 20.04 -3.89
C TYR A 96 10.20 20.83 -3.22
N VAL A 97 9.05 20.19 -3.05
CA VAL A 97 7.87 20.80 -2.40
C VAL A 97 8.20 21.20 -0.95
N ALA A 98 8.93 20.35 -0.22
CA ALA A 98 9.35 20.66 1.14
C ALA A 98 10.26 21.91 1.21
N GLN A 99 11.28 21.99 0.34
CA GLN A 99 12.15 23.15 0.24
C GLN A 99 11.38 24.42 -0.10
N ARG A 100 10.39 24.33 -1.00
CA ARG A 100 9.59 25.49 -1.40
C ARG A 100 8.56 25.94 -0.37
N SER A 101 8.00 25.01 0.40
CA SER A 101 6.97 25.31 1.39
C SER A 101 7.57 25.82 2.71
N ILE A 102 8.60 25.13 3.22
CA ILE A 102 9.15 25.37 4.57
C ILE A 102 10.50 26.13 4.51
N GLY A 103 11.12 26.24 3.33
CA GLY A 103 12.40 26.92 3.13
C GLY A 103 13.63 26.00 3.22
N PRO A 104 14.85 26.54 3.18
CA PRO A 104 16.10 25.76 3.06
C PRO A 104 16.39 24.87 4.28
N LEU A 105 15.85 25.17 5.47
CA LEU A 105 15.98 24.30 6.65
C LEU A 105 15.11 23.02 6.58
N ALA A 106 14.18 22.93 5.63
CA ALA A 106 13.22 21.84 5.54
C ALA A 106 13.81 20.53 5.01
N ALA A 107 14.77 20.62 4.08
CA ALA A 107 15.36 19.47 3.41
C ALA A 107 15.91 18.41 4.38
N PRO A 108 16.76 18.75 5.39
CA PRO A 108 17.27 17.74 6.32
C PRO A 108 16.18 17.15 7.22
N ILE A 109 15.19 17.95 7.61
CA ILE A 109 14.09 17.50 8.47
C ILE A 109 13.22 16.48 7.74
N VAL A 110 12.85 16.78 6.49
CA VAL A 110 12.04 15.88 5.65
C VAL A 110 12.80 14.62 5.30
N CYS A 111 14.08 14.72 4.95
CA CYS A 111 14.92 13.55 4.70
C CYS A 111 14.95 12.61 5.93
N CYS A 112 15.17 13.17 7.12
CA CYS A 112 15.16 12.41 8.37
C CYS A 112 13.80 11.74 8.64
N ALA A 113 12.69 12.47 8.45
CA ALA A 113 11.34 11.95 8.61
C ALA A 113 11.04 10.78 7.64
N VAL A 114 11.43 10.93 6.37
CA VAL A 114 11.27 9.89 5.34
C VAL A 114 12.09 8.66 5.69
N VAL A 115 13.34 8.82 6.13
CA VAL A 115 14.19 7.69 6.55
C VAL A 115 13.53 6.92 7.69
N PHE A 116 13.00 7.58 8.72
CA PHE A 116 12.30 6.91 9.81
C PHE A 116 11.01 6.20 9.36
N ALA A 117 10.22 6.83 8.49
CA ALA A 117 9.00 6.25 7.94
C ALA A 117 9.29 4.99 7.10
N CYS A 118 10.29 5.07 6.21
CA CYS A 118 10.70 3.95 5.38
C CYS A 118 11.36 2.83 6.20
N LEU A 119 12.15 3.16 7.22
CA LEU A 119 12.80 2.19 8.08
C LEU A 119 11.78 1.35 8.85
N THR A 120 10.79 1.98 9.48
CA THR A 120 9.74 1.26 10.23
C THR A 120 8.92 0.33 9.33
N THR A 121 8.55 0.80 8.14
CA THR A 121 7.84 -0.01 7.14
C THR A 121 8.68 -1.19 6.67
N SER A 122 9.95 -0.96 6.35
CA SER A 122 10.88 -2.00 5.92
C SER A 122 11.09 -3.07 7.00
N ILE A 123 11.19 -2.70 8.28
CA ILE A 123 11.36 -3.64 9.40
C ILE A 123 10.16 -4.59 9.48
N VAL A 124 8.94 -4.07 9.40
CA VAL A 124 7.73 -4.90 9.51
C VAL A 124 7.57 -5.81 8.29
N LEU A 125 7.75 -5.28 7.08
CA LEU A 125 7.61 -6.08 5.86
C LEU A 125 8.71 -7.15 5.75
N ALA A 126 9.96 -6.84 6.10
CA ALA A 126 11.04 -7.82 6.14
C ALA A 126 10.77 -8.92 7.17
N SER A 127 10.22 -8.56 8.34
CA SER A 127 9.85 -9.54 9.37
C SER A 127 8.72 -10.46 8.89
N LEU A 128 7.69 -9.91 8.24
CA LEU A 128 6.58 -10.68 7.68
C LEU A 128 7.03 -11.61 6.55
N PHE A 129 7.89 -11.13 5.66
CA PHE A 129 8.39 -11.92 4.55
C PHE A 129 9.33 -13.04 5.03
N ALA A 130 10.18 -12.77 6.03
CA ALA A 130 11.00 -13.80 6.65
C ALA A 130 10.16 -14.88 7.34
N ASP A 131 9.09 -14.49 8.03
CA ASP A 131 8.11 -15.42 8.61
C ASP A 131 7.42 -16.27 7.54
N PHE A 132 7.04 -15.66 6.42
CA PHE A 132 6.44 -16.35 5.28
C PHE A 132 7.42 -17.34 4.64
N LEU A 133 8.67 -16.91 4.39
CA LEU A 133 9.74 -17.75 3.86
C LEU A 133 10.01 -18.95 4.76
N LYS A 134 10.00 -18.75 6.08
CA LYS A 134 10.17 -19.83 7.05
C LYS A 134 9.01 -20.82 7.03
N LYS A 135 7.78 -20.34 7.13
CA LYS A 135 6.59 -21.20 7.30
C LYS A 135 6.19 -21.89 6.01
N GLU A 136 6.07 -21.13 4.92
CA GLU A 136 5.48 -21.62 3.68
C GLU A 136 6.51 -22.31 2.78
N ILE A 137 7.71 -21.72 2.65
CA ILE A 137 8.73 -22.21 1.73
C ILE A 137 9.65 -23.24 2.41
N ALA A 138 10.18 -22.89 3.59
CA ALA A 138 11.15 -23.71 4.29
C ALA A 138 10.54 -24.77 5.23
N LYS A 139 9.20 -24.80 5.40
CA LYS A 139 8.48 -25.72 6.29
C LYS A 139 9.11 -25.81 7.69
N GLU A 140 9.47 -24.66 8.25
CA GLU A 140 10.14 -24.48 9.54
C GLU A 140 11.55 -25.09 9.70
N LYS A 141 12.19 -25.54 8.61
CA LYS A 141 13.55 -26.11 8.67
C LYS A 141 14.68 -25.08 8.83
N ILE A 142 14.36 -23.78 8.76
CA ILE A 142 15.34 -22.68 8.77
C ILE A 142 15.11 -21.79 9.99
N SER A 143 16.20 -21.32 10.60
CA SER A 143 16.17 -20.35 11.71
C SER A 143 15.65 -18.98 11.24
N ASN A 144 14.90 -18.28 12.09
CA ASN A 144 14.35 -16.94 11.80
C ASN A 144 15.43 -15.96 11.32
N TRP A 145 16.63 -16.02 11.93
CA TRP A 145 17.76 -15.17 11.57
C TRP A 145 18.24 -15.41 10.13
N ALA A 146 18.28 -16.66 9.69
CA ALA A 146 18.69 -16.98 8.32
C ALA A 146 17.64 -16.51 7.29
N ALA A 147 16.35 -16.65 7.58
CA ALA A 147 15.27 -16.16 6.71
C ALA A 147 15.29 -14.61 6.59
N LEU A 148 15.55 -13.91 7.69
CA LEU A 148 15.73 -12.45 7.69
C LEU A 148 16.93 -12.02 6.85
N THR A 149 18.09 -12.66 7.03
CA THR A 149 19.30 -12.33 6.27
C THR A 149 19.10 -12.54 4.77
N ILE A 150 18.46 -13.65 4.37
CA ILE A 150 18.14 -13.91 2.95
C ILE A 150 17.25 -12.81 2.39
N THR A 151 16.21 -12.41 3.14
CA THR A 151 15.30 -11.33 2.75
C THR A 151 16.04 -10.01 2.54
N LEU A 152 16.90 -9.63 3.48
CA LEU A 152 17.72 -8.42 3.42
C LEU A 152 18.68 -8.42 2.22
N ILE A 153 19.32 -9.56 1.91
CA ILE A 153 20.20 -9.69 0.74
C ILE A 153 19.43 -9.48 -0.56
N ILE A 154 18.23 -10.08 -0.67
CA ILE A 154 17.37 -9.91 -1.84
C ILE A 154 16.94 -8.45 -1.98
N THR A 155 16.50 -7.82 -0.89
CA THR A 155 16.12 -6.40 -0.89
C THR A 155 17.30 -5.50 -1.25
N LEU A 156 18.52 -5.80 -0.80
CA LEU A 156 19.72 -5.05 -1.15
C LEU A 156 20.02 -5.14 -2.65
N PHE A 157 19.85 -6.32 -3.25
CA PHE A 157 20.01 -6.49 -4.70
C PHE A 157 18.95 -5.69 -5.47
N ILE A 158 17.69 -5.74 -5.05
CA ILE A 158 16.60 -4.95 -5.67
C ILE A 158 16.84 -3.45 -5.49
N SER A 159 17.39 -3.00 -4.36
CA SER A 159 17.70 -1.60 -4.09
C SER A 159 18.77 -1.02 -5.01
N THR A 160 19.51 -1.85 -5.74
CA THR A 160 20.44 -1.37 -6.78
C THR A 160 19.73 -0.91 -8.06
N LEU A 161 18.44 -1.24 -8.20
CA LEU A 161 17.60 -0.73 -9.28
C LEU A 161 17.14 0.70 -8.96
N GLU A 162 17.12 1.55 -9.99
CA GLU A 162 16.56 2.91 -9.87
C GLU A 162 15.06 2.87 -9.54
N PHE A 163 14.55 3.92 -8.88
CA PHE A 163 13.14 4.04 -8.47
C PHE A 163 12.18 3.81 -9.64
N SER A 164 12.43 4.45 -10.79
CA SER A 164 11.64 4.28 -12.01
C SER A 164 11.63 2.82 -12.51
N GLY A 165 12.75 2.09 -12.36
CA GLY A 165 12.84 0.67 -12.69
C GLY A 165 11.95 -0.18 -11.78
N ILE A 166 12.02 0.06 -10.47
CA ILE A 166 11.19 -0.63 -9.47
C ILE A 166 9.70 -0.33 -9.72
N ALA A 167 9.33 0.93 -9.94
CA ALA A 167 7.96 1.35 -10.20
C ALA A 167 7.38 0.73 -11.48
N ARG A 168 8.17 0.60 -12.55
CA ARG A 168 7.74 -0.07 -13.80
C ARG A 168 7.47 -1.55 -13.61
N ILE A 169 8.23 -2.23 -12.76
CA ILE A 169 8.01 -3.66 -12.44
C ILE A 169 6.76 -3.80 -11.56
N LEU A 170 6.57 -2.89 -10.59
CA LEU A 170 5.47 -2.96 -9.64
C LEU A 170 4.13 -2.53 -10.25
N GLY A 171 4.10 -1.57 -11.17
CA GLY A 171 2.88 -1.09 -11.84
C GLY A 171 1.94 -2.22 -12.32
N PRO A 172 2.37 -3.13 -13.20
CA PRO A 172 1.51 -4.21 -13.71
C PRO A 172 1.10 -5.20 -12.62
N ILE A 173 1.97 -5.46 -11.64
CA ILE A 173 1.67 -6.36 -10.51
C ILE A 173 0.55 -5.77 -9.66
N LEU A 174 0.64 -4.47 -9.36
CA LEU A 174 -0.34 -3.74 -8.55
C LEU A 174 -1.69 -3.66 -9.26
N GLU A 175 -1.74 -3.37 -10.56
CA GLU A 175 -3.00 -3.33 -11.33
C GLU A 175 -3.75 -4.68 -11.33
N VAL A 176 -3.02 -5.79 -11.27
CA VAL A 176 -3.62 -7.13 -11.17
C VAL A 176 -4.09 -7.41 -9.74
N ILE A 177 -3.26 -7.13 -8.73
CA ILE A 177 -3.53 -7.48 -7.33
C ILE A 177 -4.59 -6.59 -6.69
N TYR A 178 -4.57 -5.27 -6.95
CA TYR A 178 -5.42 -4.31 -6.26
C TYR A 178 -6.92 -4.59 -6.38
N PRO A 179 -7.48 -4.80 -7.59
CA PRO A 179 -8.91 -5.07 -7.70
C PRO A 179 -9.30 -6.41 -7.05
N ALA A 180 -8.39 -7.39 -6.99
CA ALA A 180 -8.65 -8.63 -6.25
C ALA A 180 -8.75 -8.37 -4.73
N LEU A 181 -7.84 -7.57 -4.15
CA LEU A 181 -7.87 -7.20 -2.74
C LEU A 181 -9.11 -6.36 -2.38
N ILE A 182 -9.52 -5.43 -3.26
CA ILE A 182 -10.73 -4.63 -3.06
C ILE A 182 -11.97 -5.53 -3.03
N VAL A 183 -12.12 -6.44 -3.99
CA VAL A 183 -13.25 -7.38 -4.04
C VAL A 183 -13.28 -8.27 -2.80
N LEU A 184 -12.12 -8.81 -2.38
CA LEU A 184 -12.02 -9.61 -1.15
C LEU A 184 -12.46 -8.83 0.09
N THR A 185 -12.06 -7.56 0.19
CA THR A 185 -12.42 -6.70 1.32
C THR A 185 -13.91 -6.40 1.35
N VAL A 186 -14.49 -5.98 0.21
CA VAL A 186 -15.93 -5.70 0.09
C VAL A 186 -16.76 -6.94 0.41
N LEU A 187 -16.37 -8.10 -0.12
CA LEU A 187 -17.04 -9.36 0.13
C LEU A 187 -17.00 -9.77 1.60
N SER A 188 -15.84 -9.60 2.26
CA SER A 188 -15.67 -9.88 3.70
C SER A 188 -16.59 -9.01 4.57
N ILE A 189 -16.70 -7.72 4.23
CA ILE A 189 -17.61 -6.79 4.92
C ILE A 189 -19.07 -7.19 4.69
N LEU A 190 -19.45 -7.49 3.45
CA LEU A 190 -20.82 -7.85 3.09
C LEU A 190 -21.25 -9.16 3.76
N HIS A 191 -20.36 -10.14 3.83
CA HIS A 191 -20.58 -11.39 4.56
C HIS A 191 -20.88 -11.13 6.05
N LYS A 192 -20.10 -10.26 6.69
CA LYS A 192 -20.28 -9.93 8.11
C LYS A 192 -21.56 -9.13 8.39
N LEU A 193 -22.00 -8.28 7.44
CA LEU A 193 -23.18 -7.43 7.60
C LEU A 193 -24.49 -8.15 7.28
N TRP A 194 -24.51 -9.02 6.25
CA TRP A 194 -25.72 -9.68 5.77
C TRP A 194 -25.84 -11.17 6.10
N GLY A 195 -24.83 -11.78 6.73
CA GLY A 195 -24.91 -13.17 7.20
C GLY A 195 -25.05 -14.22 6.08
N TRP A 196 -24.61 -13.89 4.85
CA TRP A 196 -24.70 -14.81 3.71
C TRP A 196 -23.82 -16.04 3.90
N THR A 197 -24.43 -17.17 4.26
CA THR A 197 -23.77 -18.45 4.57
C THR A 197 -23.15 -19.19 3.36
N SER A 198 -23.12 -18.60 2.17
CA SER A 198 -22.52 -19.21 0.97
C SER A 198 -21.19 -18.55 0.59
N LEU A 199 -20.15 -18.79 1.40
CA LEU A 199 -18.82 -18.19 1.25
C LEU A 199 -17.98 -18.80 0.11
N ARG A 200 -18.42 -19.91 -0.51
CA ARG A 200 -17.63 -20.65 -1.53
C ARG A 200 -17.79 -20.11 -2.95
N THR A 201 -18.94 -19.57 -3.33
CA THR A 201 -19.22 -19.08 -4.68
C THR A 201 -18.54 -17.76 -5.05
N PRO A 202 -18.48 -16.72 -4.18
CA PRO A 202 -17.93 -15.42 -4.59
C PRO A 202 -16.39 -15.37 -4.64
N ILE A 203 -15.69 -16.22 -3.86
CA ILE A 203 -14.22 -16.34 -3.87
C ILE A 203 -13.76 -16.96 -5.21
N PHE A 204 -14.48 -17.97 -5.71
CA PHE A 204 -14.22 -18.58 -7.02
C PHE A 204 -14.57 -17.64 -8.19
N ILE A 205 -15.66 -16.87 -8.08
CA ILE A 205 -16.07 -15.92 -9.14
C ILE A 205 -15.06 -14.77 -9.24
N ALA A 206 -14.56 -14.23 -8.13
CA ALA A 206 -13.53 -13.18 -8.15
C ALA A 206 -12.19 -13.67 -8.72
N PHE A 207 -11.80 -14.91 -8.42
CA PHE A 207 -10.59 -15.54 -8.97
C PHE A 207 -10.72 -15.79 -10.49
N ILE A 208 -11.88 -16.27 -10.95
CA ILE A 208 -12.17 -16.52 -12.38
C ILE A 208 -12.27 -15.20 -13.18
N LEU A 209 -12.92 -14.17 -12.64
CA LEU A 209 -13.07 -12.88 -13.33
C LEU A 209 -11.72 -12.19 -13.55
N LYS A 210 -10.79 -12.34 -12.59
CA LYS A 210 -9.43 -11.80 -12.67
C LYS A 210 -8.49 -12.62 -13.55
N LEU A 211 -8.66 -13.94 -13.60
CA LEU A 211 -7.89 -14.80 -14.51
C LEU A 211 -8.32 -14.61 -15.98
N ALA A 212 -9.57 -14.22 -16.23
CA ALA A 212 -10.11 -13.96 -17.57
C ALA A 212 -9.81 -12.57 -18.13
N SER A 213 -9.46 -11.58 -17.30
CA SER A 213 -9.25 -10.20 -17.77
C SER A 213 -8.08 -10.00 -18.75
N PRO A 214 -6.94 -10.74 -18.69
CA PRO A 214 -5.87 -10.63 -19.67
C PRO A 214 -6.25 -11.23 -21.05
N TRP A 215 -7.22 -12.14 -21.09
CA TRP A 215 -7.70 -12.79 -22.32
C TRP A 215 -8.74 -11.93 -23.06
N LEU A 216 -9.59 -11.21 -22.32
CA LEU A 216 -10.59 -10.29 -22.88
C LEU A 216 -10.00 -8.98 -23.43
N ALA A 217 -8.79 -8.61 -22.99
CA ALA A 217 -8.07 -7.46 -23.53
C ALA A 217 -7.27 -7.78 -24.82
N ARG A 218 -7.28 -9.04 -25.27
CA ARG A 218 -6.63 -9.52 -26.50
C ARG A 218 -7.61 -9.94 -27.61
N LEU A 219 -8.92 -9.78 -27.39
CA LEU A 219 -10.00 -9.92 -28.37
C LEU A 219 -10.50 -8.53 -28.77
#